data_AF-G9KGM1-F1
#
_entry.id   AF-G9KGM1-F1
#
_cell.length_a   1.000
_cell.length_b   1.000
_cell.length_c   1.000
_cell.angle_alpha   90.00
_cell.angle_beta   90.00
_cell.angle_gamma   90.00
#
_symmetry.space_group_name_H-M   'P 1'
#
loop_
_entity.id
_entity.type
_entity.pdbx_description
1 polymer ?
#
loop_
_entity_poly.entity_id
_entity_poly.type
_entity_poly.pdbx_seq_one_letter_code
_entity_poly.pdbx_strand_id
1 'polypeptide(L)'
;KGAKEEHCPLAWGNINLFDYTDTLVSGKMALNLWPVPHGLEDLLNPIGVTGSNPNKETPCLELEFDWFSSVVKFPDMSVIEEHANWSVSREAGFSYSHAGLSNRLARDNELRENDKEQLRAICTRDPLSEITEQEKDFLWSHRHYCVTIPEILPKLLLSVKWNSRDEVAQMYCLVKDWPPI
;
A
#
# COMPACT_ATOMS: atom_id res chain seq x y z
N LYS A 1 37.50 1.40 19.78
CA LYS A 1 36.81 0.94 18.55
C LYS A 1 35.86 -0.18 19.01
N GLY A 2 34.55 0.07 19.03
CA GLY A 2 33.58 -0.96 19.41
C GLY A 2 33.56 -2.07 18.35
N ALA A 3 33.44 -3.33 18.78
CA ALA A 3 33.19 -4.42 17.86
C ALA A 3 31.87 -4.16 17.12
N LYS A 4 31.87 -4.32 15.79
CA LYS A 4 30.64 -4.22 14.99
C LYS A 4 29.85 -5.51 15.26
N GLU A 5 28.63 -5.39 15.75
CA GLU A 5 27.76 -6.53 15.95
C GLU A 5 27.36 -7.12 14.59
N GLU A 6 27.36 -8.45 14.51
CA GLU A 6 26.95 -9.21 13.34
C GLU A 6 25.57 -9.80 13.60
N HIS A 7 24.58 -9.40 12.81
CA HIS A 7 23.21 -9.89 12.92
C HIS A 7 22.96 -10.96 11.84
N CYS A 8 22.39 -12.08 12.25
CA CYS A 8 22.08 -13.21 11.37
C CYS A 8 20.68 -13.76 11.70
N PRO A 9 19.76 -13.85 10.73
CA PRO A 9 18.43 -14.41 10.96
C PRO A 9 18.50 -15.92 11.18
N LEU A 10 17.80 -16.43 12.19
CA LEU A 10 17.76 -17.87 12.51
C LEU A 10 16.55 -18.58 11.90
N ALA A 11 15.41 -17.89 11.88
CA ALA A 11 14.15 -18.33 11.32
C ALA A 11 13.29 -17.09 11.00
N TRP A 12 12.28 -17.23 10.15
CA TRP A 12 11.41 -16.13 9.75
C TRP A 12 9.93 -16.59 9.70
N GLY A 13 8.99 -15.65 9.75
CA GLY A 13 7.58 -15.94 9.59
C GLY A 13 6.77 -14.66 9.41
N ASN A 14 5.72 -14.74 8.59
CA ASN A 14 4.84 -13.63 8.26
C ASN A 14 3.41 -13.96 8.74
N ILE A 15 2.68 -12.94 9.20
CA ILE A 15 1.27 -13.05 9.62
C ILE A 15 0.46 -11.96 8.91
N ASN A 16 -0.71 -12.33 8.37
CA ASN A 16 -1.70 -11.35 7.92
C ASN A 16 -2.35 -10.68 9.13
N LEU A 17 -2.39 -9.35 9.16
CA LEU A 17 -3.03 -8.62 10.26
C LEU A 17 -4.56 -8.80 10.27
N PHE A 18 -5.16 -9.06 9.11
CA PHE A 18 -6.58 -9.40 8.98
C PHE A 18 -6.73 -10.85 8.53
N ASP A 19 -7.72 -11.55 9.08
CA ASP A 19 -8.07 -12.91 8.67
C ASP A 19 -9.00 -12.93 7.44
N TYR A 20 -9.37 -14.14 7.00
CA TYR A 20 -10.21 -14.36 5.82
C TYR A 20 -11.67 -13.85 5.95
N THR A 21 -12.08 -13.40 7.14
CA THR A 21 -13.42 -12.87 7.44
C THR A 21 -13.41 -11.36 7.65
N ASP A 22 -12.34 -10.71 7.19
CA ASP A 22 -12.06 -9.29 7.36
C ASP A 22 -11.87 -8.89 8.83
N THR A 23 -11.54 -9.83 9.71
CA THR A 23 -11.38 -9.57 11.15
C THR A 23 -9.92 -9.30 11.48
N LEU A 24 -9.64 -8.20 12.18
CA LEU A 24 -8.31 -7.90 12.71
C LEU A 24 -7.92 -8.96 13.75
N VAL A 25 -6.75 -9.55 13.61
CA VAL A 25 -6.23 -10.56 14.54
C VAL A 25 -6.08 -9.95 15.95
N SER A 26 -6.56 -10.66 16.96
CA SER A 26 -6.53 -10.23 18.37
C SER A 26 -6.22 -11.40 19.30
N GLY A 27 -5.59 -11.13 20.44
CA GLY A 27 -5.27 -12.13 21.45
C GLY A 27 -4.05 -12.99 21.12
N LYS A 28 -3.94 -14.15 21.79
CA LYS A 28 -2.75 -15.01 21.75
C LYS A 28 -2.67 -15.82 20.47
N MET A 29 -1.46 -15.92 19.93
CA MET A 29 -1.13 -16.69 18.73
C MET A 29 0.21 -17.39 18.89
N ALA A 30 0.33 -18.59 18.30
CA ALA A 30 1.60 -19.29 18.16
C ALA A 30 1.92 -19.48 16.67
N LEU A 31 3.12 -19.07 16.27
CA LEU A 31 3.60 -19.15 14.88
C LEU A 31 4.82 -20.06 14.80
N ASN A 32 4.67 -21.23 14.19
CA ASN A 32 5.81 -22.05 13.80
C ASN A 32 6.54 -21.38 12.62
N LEU A 33 7.84 -21.17 12.75
CA LEU A 33 8.66 -20.39 11.82
C LEU A 33 9.27 -21.24 10.70
N TRP A 34 9.71 -20.58 9.65
CA TRP A 34 10.36 -21.14 8.47
C TRP A 34 11.88 -21.01 8.55
N PRO A 35 12.64 -21.95 7.97
CA PRO A 35 14.08 -21.82 7.83
C PRO A 35 14.44 -20.70 6.85
N VAL A 36 15.56 -20.02 7.09
CA VAL A 36 16.05 -18.92 6.23
C VAL A 36 16.53 -19.47 4.87
N PRO A 37 16.04 -18.94 3.74
CA PRO A 37 16.54 -19.32 2.41
C PRO A 37 18.01 -18.93 2.22
N HIS A 38 18.76 -19.75 1.49
CA HIS A 38 20.15 -19.43 1.16
C HIS A 38 20.25 -18.14 0.34
N GLY A 39 21.14 -17.24 0.74
CA GLY A 39 21.37 -15.96 0.04
C GLY A 39 20.40 -14.84 0.40
N LEU A 40 19.56 -15.01 1.43
CA LEU A 40 18.79 -13.90 1.98
C LEU A 40 19.73 -12.94 2.73
N GLU A 41 19.88 -11.73 2.21
CA GLU A 41 20.73 -10.69 2.83
C GLU A 41 20.02 -9.96 3.98
N ASP A 42 18.69 -9.82 3.89
CA ASP A 42 17.87 -9.12 4.88
C ASP A 42 17.53 -9.97 6.12
N LEU A 43 17.28 -9.30 7.26
CA LEU A 43 16.85 -9.96 8.51
C LEU A 43 15.39 -10.43 8.47
N LEU A 44 14.57 -9.84 7.58
CA LEU A 44 13.16 -10.16 7.39
C LEU A 44 12.94 -10.66 5.97
N ASN A 45 11.90 -11.48 5.77
CA ASN A 45 11.53 -12.01 4.46
C ASN A 45 10.10 -11.62 4.07
N PRO A 46 9.83 -10.35 3.72
CA PRO A 46 8.47 -9.85 3.47
C PRO A 46 7.80 -10.48 2.25
N ILE A 47 8.57 -10.97 1.28
CA ILE A 47 8.05 -11.68 0.10
C ILE A 47 7.83 -13.18 0.35
N GLY A 48 8.23 -13.68 1.52
CA GLY A 48 8.03 -15.06 1.94
C GLY A 48 6.57 -15.40 2.21
N VAL A 49 6.24 -16.70 2.13
CA VAL A 49 4.88 -17.19 2.42
C VAL A 49 4.38 -16.73 3.79
N THR A 50 3.12 -16.31 3.84
CA THR A 50 2.44 -15.93 5.09
C THR A 50 1.73 -17.14 5.69
N GLY A 51 1.86 -17.30 7.00
CA GLY A 51 1.24 -18.40 7.75
C GLY A 51 2.25 -19.27 8.52
N SER A 52 1.70 -20.09 9.42
CA SER A 52 2.48 -20.99 10.27
C SER A 52 3.04 -22.16 9.47
N ASN A 53 4.28 -22.52 9.75
CA ASN A 53 4.90 -23.74 9.24
C ASN A 53 4.07 -24.98 9.66
N PRO A 54 3.75 -25.90 8.73
CA PRO A 54 3.02 -27.13 9.05
C PRO A 54 3.83 -28.10 9.92
N ASN A 55 5.17 -28.05 9.88
CA ASN A 55 6.02 -28.83 10.76
C ASN A 55 6.04 -28.21 12.17
N LYS A 56 5.50 -28.93 13.16
CA LYS A 56 5.42 -28.49 14.55
C LYS A 56 6.73 -28.66 15.33
N GLU A 57 7.69 -29.40 14.81
CA GLU A 57 9.04 -29.54 15.36
C GLU A 57 9.98 -28.44 14.83
N THR A 58 9.54 -27.19 14.87
CA THR A 58 10.26 -26.02 14.37
C THR A 58 10.24 -24.89 15.41
N PRO A 59 11.14 -23.90 15.34
CA PRO A 59 11.09 -22.73 16.22
C PRO A 59 9.68 -22.13 16.23
N CYS A 60 9.11 -21.95 17.42
CA CYS A 60 7.76 -21.46 17.61
C CYS A 60 7.80 -20.13 18.35
N LEU A 61 7.21 -19.09 17.76
CA LEU A 61 7.10 -17.77 18.36
C LEU A 61 5.70 -17.60 18.94
N GLU A 62 5.60 -17.35 20.24
CA GLU A 62 4.35 -16.98 20.91
C GLU A 62 4.21 -15.45 20.90
N LEU A 63 3.03 -14.98 20.50
CA LEU A 63 2.67 -13.57 20.33
C LEU A 63 1.31 -13.30 20.97
N GLU A 64 1.06 -12.04 21.33
CA GLU A 64 -0.24 -11.57 21.78
C GLU A 64 -0.55 -10.24 21.09
N PHE A 65 -1.65 -10.19 20.34
CA PHE A 65 -2.18 -8.99 19.71
C PHE A 65 -3.15 -8.27 20.65
N ASP A 66 -3.28 -6.96 20.46
CA ASP A 66 -4.19 -6.13 21.26
C ASP A 66 -5.65 -6.61 21.19
N TRP A 67 -6.37 -6.32 22.28
CA TRP A 67 -7.79 -6.61 22.41
C TRP A 67 -8.59 -5.33 22.67
N PHE A 68 -9.58 -5.06 21.83
CA PHE A 68 -10.35 -3.81 21.84
C PHE A 68 -11.76 -3.94 22.45
N SER A 69 -12.01 -4.98 23.26
CA SER A 69 -13.33 -5.27 23.87
C SER A 69 -14.47 -5.59 22.88
N SER A 70 -14.15 -5.74 21.60
CA SER A 70 -15.06 -6.16 20.54
C SER A 70 -14.28 -6.73 19.35
N VAL A 71 -14.97 -7.48 18.50
CA VAL A 71 -14.42 -7.93 17.22
C VAL A 71 -14.22 -6.72 16.31
N VAL A 72 -12.97 -6.45 15.91
CA VAL A 72 -12.63 -5.36 14.99
C VAL A 72 -12.62 -5.91 13.57
N LYS A 73 -13.44 -5.34 12.68
CA LYS A 73 -13.50 -5.72 11.26
C LYS A 73 -13.00 -4.60 10.36
N PHE A 74 -12.44 -4.97 9.21
CA PHE A 74 -12.18 -4.06 8.11
C PHE A 74 -13.53 -3.52 7.59
N PRO A 75 -13.63 -2.23 7.22
CA PRO A 75 -14.87 -1.63 6.74
C PRO A 75 -15.34 -2.28 5.42
N ASP A 76 -16.65 -2.37 5.24
CA ASP A 76 -17.23 -2.76 3.96
C ASP A 76 -17.09 -1.66 2.89
N MET A 77 -17.35 -2.02 1.64
CA MET A 77 -17.24 -1.10 0.50
C MET A 77 -18.14 0.15 0.63
N SER A 78 -19.30 0.05 1.27
CA SER A 78 -20.20 1.20 1.40
C SER A 78 -19.59 2.29 2.29
N VAL A 79 -18.95 1.89 3.39
CA VAL A 79 -18.21 2.79 4.29
C VAL A 79 -16.96 3.35 3.62
N ILE A 80 -16.24 2.53 2.84
CA ILE A 80 -15.06 2.97 2.09
C ILE A 80 -15.45 4.02 1.03
N GLU A 81 -16.52 3.77 0.27
CA GLU A 81 -17.02 4.69 -0.77
C GLU A 81 -17.51 6.02 -0.17
N GLU A 82 -18.23 5.98 0.96
CA GLU A 82 -18.65 7.19 1.67
C GLU A 82 -17.43 8.02 2.10
N HIS A 83 -16.40 7.38 2.68
CA HIS A 83 -15.17 8.06 3.10
C HIS A 83 -14.35 8.61 1.91
N ALA A 84 -14.30 7.88 0.79
CA ALA A 84 -13.66 8.32 -0.43
C ALA A 84 -14.36 9.56 -1.02
N ASN A 85 -15.70 9.54 -1.13
CA ASN A 85 -16.50 10.66 -1.62
C ASN A 85 -16.34 11.91 -0.75
N TRP A 86 -16.31 11.73 0.58
CA TRP A 86 -16.02 12.81 1.52
C TRP A 86 -14.61 13.39 1.30
N SER A 87 -13.60 12.53 1.10
CA SER A 87 -12.21 12.94 0.86
C SER A 87 -12.08 13.73 -0.44
N VAL A 88 -12.67 13.25 -1.55
CA VAL A 88 -12.67 13.94 -2.85
C VAL A 88 -13.39 15.29 -2.76
N SER A 89 -14.56 15.34 -2.10
CA SER A 89 -15.32 16.58 -1.91
C SER A 89 -14.52 17.64 -1.13
N ARG A 90 -13.78 17.19 -0.11
CA ARG A 90 -12.89 18.05 0.68
C ARG A 90 -11.75 18.60 -0.16
N GLU A 91 -11.12 17.76 -0.99
CA GLU A 91 -10.03 18.16 -1.89
C GLU A 91 -10.49 19.16 -2.96
N ALA A 92 -11.68 18.96 -3.55
CA ALA A 92 -12.26 19.87 -4.53
C ALA A 92 -12.53 21.27 -3.94
N GLY A 93 -12.79 21.35 -2.63
CA GLY A 93 -13.03 22.59 -1.89
C GLY A 93 -11.76 23.36 -1.48
N PHE A 94 -10.56 22.84 -1.74
CA PHE A 94 -9.33 23.52 -1.35
C PHE A 94 -9.06 24.79 -2.17
N SER A 95 -8.65 25.85 -1.47
CA SER A 95 -8.13 27.06 -2.13
C SER A 95 -6.80 26.78 -2.83
N TYR A 96 -6.40 27.64 -3.77
CA TYR A 96 -5.09 27.55 -4.44
C TYR A 96 -3.92 27.43 -3.45
N SER A 97 -3.97 28.21 -2.37
CA SER A 97 -2.95 28.15 -1.31
C SER A 97 -2.93 26.83 -0.54
N HIS A 98 -4.08 26.15 -0.38
CA HIS A 98 -4.17 24.87 0.32
C HIS A 98 -3.74 23.69 -0.58
N ALA A 99 -4.12 23.70 -1.85
CA ALA A 99 -3.66 22.68 -2.82
C ALA A 99 -2.13 22.73 -2.97
N GLY A 100 -1.53 23.93 -3.01
CA GLY A 100 -0.08 24.11 -3.09
C GLY A 100 0.73 23.69 -1.85
N LEU A 101 0.07 23.28 -0.75
CA LEU A 101 0.77 22.73 0.42
C LEU A 101 1.24 21.29 0.22
N SER A 102 0.72 20.59 -0.80
CA SER A 102 1.05 19.20 -1.08
C SER A 102 1.14 18.96 -2.58
N ASN A 103 2.29 18.46 -3.04
CA ASN A 103 2.49 18.08 -4.45
C ASN A 103 1.60 16.91 -4.91
N ARG A 104 0.91 16.26 -3.97
CA ARG A 104 -0.03 15.15 -4.19
C ARG A 104 -1.46 15.62 -4.47
N LEU A 105 -1.71 16.93 -4.38
CA LEU A 105 -2.99 17.55 -4.70
C LEU A 105 -2.82 18.38 -5.98
N ALA A 106 -3.60 18.07 -7.01
CA ALA A 106 -3.75 18.93 -8.19
C ALA A 106 -5.23 19.23 -8.39
N ARG A 107 -5.55 20.43 -8.86
CA ARG A 107 -6.92 20.79 -9.23
C ARG A 107 -7.17 20.47 -10.70
N ASP A 108 -8.42 20.14 -11.06
CA ASP A 108 -8.80 19.75 -12.42
C ASP A 108 -8.41 20.77 -13.51
N ASN A 109 -8.34 22.07 -13.16
CA ASN A 109 -7.96 23.14 -14.10
C ASN A 109 -6.44 23.24 -14.36
N GLU A 110 -5.60 22.40 -13.77
CA GLU A 110 -4.13 22.53 -13.81
C GLU A 110 -3.43 21.54 -14.76
N LEU A 111 -4.16 20.61 -15.38
CA LEU A 111 -3.56 19.62 -16.29
C LEU A 111 -3.12 20.26 -17.61
N ARG A 112 -1.80 20.40 -17.82
CA ARG A 112 -1.21 20.91 -19.06
C ARG A 112 -0.91 19.78 -20.04
N GLU A 113 -0.74 20.11 -21.33
CA GLU A 113 -0.35 19.10 -22.34
C GLU A 113 0.97 18.41 -22.03
N ASN A 114 1.96 19.15 -21.50
CA ASN A 114 3.23 18.57 -21.03
C ASN A 114 3.03 17.53 -19.91
N ASP A 115 2.04 17.74 -19.03
CA ASP A 115 1.74 16.79 -17.95
C ASP A 115 1.14 15.50 -18.53
N LYS A 116 0.29 15.61 -19.55
CA LYS A 116 -0.26 14.45 -20.27
C LYS A 116 0.82 13.66 -21.00
N GLU A 117 1.77 14.34 -21.64
CA GLU A 117 2.92 13.72 -22.29
C GLU A 117 3.81 13.00 -21.27
N GLN A 118 4.06 13.62 -20.12
CA GLN A 118 4.81 13.00 -19.02
C GLN A 118 4.13 11.75 -18.47
N LEU A 119 2.80 11.77 -18.25
CA LEU A 119 2.04 10.58 -17.83
C LEU A 119 2.16 9.44 -18.85
N ARG A 120 2.06 9.75 -20.15
CA ARG A 120 2.27 8.75 -21.22
C ARG A 120 3.70 8.20 -21.22
N ALA A 121 4.70 9.06 -21.05
CA ALA A 121 6.10 8.63 -20.97
C ALA A 121 6.32 7.65 -19.82
N ILE A 122 5.80 7.97 -18.62
CA ILE A 122 5.88 7.08 -17.44
C ILE A 122 5.17 5.75 -17.71
N CYS A 123 4.01 5.78 -18.35
CA CYS A 123 3.24 4.58 -18.69
C CYS A 123 4.05 3.60 -19.56
N THR A 124 4.87 4.10 -20.49
CA THR A 124 5.68 3.27 -21.39
C THR A 124 6.94 2.67 -20.75
N ARG A 125 7.30 3.07 -19.53
CA ARG A 125 8.48 2.53 -18.82
C ARG A 125 8.23 1.09 -18.40
N ASP A 126 9.26 0.26 -18.49
CA ASP A 126 9.20 -1.14 -18.12
C ASP A 126 8.83 -1.34 -16.63
N PRO A 127 8.33 -2.52 -16.22
CA PRO A 127 7.92 -2.76 -14.84
C PRO A 127 9.04 -2.65 -13.80
N LEU A 128 10.30 -2.85 -14.18
CA LEU A 128 11.45 -2.79 -13.27
C LEU A 128 12.07 -1.38 -13.19
N SER A 129 11.65 -0.46 -14.05
CA SER A 129 12.06 0.93 -13.96
C SER A 129 11.53 1.55 -12.66
N GLU A 130 12.45 2.12 -11.89
CA GLU A 130 12.14 2.86 -10.68
C GLU A 130 11.26 4.09 -10.98
N ILE A 131 10.24 4.28 -10.14
CA ILE A 131 9.38 5.47 -10.13
C ILE A 131 9.85 6.32 -8.96
N THR A 132 10.37 7.51 -9.25
CA THR A 132 10.83 8.44 -8.23
C THR A 132 9.68 8.91 -7.34
N GLU A 133 9.97 9.35 -6.11
CA GLU A 133 8.94 9.89 -5.21
C GLU A 133 8.21 11.11 -5.82
N GLN A 134 8.91 11.93 -6.59
CA GLN A 134 8.31 13.05 -7.32
C GLN A 134 7.34 12.56 -8.41
N GLU A 135 7.69 11.52 -9.14
CA GLU A 135 6.79 10.90 -10.12
C GLU A 135 5.58 10.23 -9.43
N LYS A 136 5.75 9.63 -8.24
CA LYS A 136 4.62 9.10 -7.46
C LYS A 136 3.68 10.20 -7.00
N ASP A 137 4.21 11.32 -6.51
CA ASP A 137 3.41 12.49 -6.15
C ASP A 137 2.64 13.03 -7.36
N PHE A 138 3.31 13.10 -8.51
CA PHE A 138 2.73 13.53 -9.79
C PHE A 138 1.64 12.57 -10.31
N LEU A 139 1.87 11.26 -10.26
CA LEU A 139 0.88 10.25 -10.67
C LEU A 139 -0.37 10.31 -9.79
N TRP A 140 -0.19 10.44 -8.48
CA TRP A 140 -1.30 10.50 -7.54
C TRP A 140 -2.11 11.80 -7.66
N SER A 141 -1.45 12.95 -7.88
CA SER A 141 -2.14 14.22 -8.07
C SER A 141 -2.98 14.24 -9.36
N HIS A 142 -2.60 13.47 -10.39
CA HIS A 142 -3.33 13.34 -11.66
C HIS A 142 -4.14 12.03 -11.79
N ARG A 143 -4.39 11.33 -10.68
CA ARG A 143 -5.06 10.00 -10.65
C ARG A 143 -6.39 9.92 -11.41
N HIS A 144 -7.18 10.99 -11.42
CA HIS A 144 -8.44 11.04 -12.17
C HIS A 144 -8.23 11.04 -13.69
N TYR A 145 -7.16 11.68 -14.18
CA TYR A 145 -6.81 11.65 -15.60
C TYR A 145 -6.19 10.30 -16.02
N CYS A 146 -5.51 9.60 -15.10
CA CYS A 146 -4.92 8.29 -15.36
C CYS A 146 -5.94 7.26 -15.86
N VAL A 147 -7.24 7.41 -15.51
CA VAL A 147 -8.34 6.59 -16.04
C VAL A 147 -8.40 6.61 -17.58
N THR A 148 -7.94 7.68 -18.23
CA THR A 148 -7.87 7.79 -19.70
C THR A 148 -6.72 7.02 -20.34
N ILE A 149 -5.78 6.50 -19.52
CA ILE A 149 -4.63 5.69 -19.94
C ILE A 149 -4.58 4.43 -19.05
N PRO A 150 -5.49 3.45 -19.26
CA PRO A 150 -5.72 2.37 -18.30
C PRO A 150 -4.46 1.54 -17.95
N GLU A 151 -3.54 1.40 -18.90
CA GLU A 151 -2.24 0.71 -18.76
C GLU A 151 -1.32 1.32 -17.69
N ILE A 152 -1.56 2.57 -17.27
CA ILE A 152 -0.75 3.24 -16.23
C ILE A 152 -1.08 2.73 -14.82
N LEU A 153 -2.15 1.94 -14.64
CA LEU A 153 -2.64 1.48 -13.35
C LEU A 153 -1.54 0.87 -12.45
N PRO A 154 -0.64 -0.02 -12.93
CA PRO A 154 0.41 -0.58 -12.08
C PRO A 154 1.35 0.49 -11.52
N LYS A 155 1.68 1.52 -12.31
CA LYS A 155 2.51 2.66 -11.87
C LYS A 155 1.76 3.54 -10.87
N LEU A 156 0.45 3.75 -11.09
CA LEU A 156 -0.41 4.48 -10.16
C LEU A 156 -0.57 3.75 -8.81
N LEU A 157 -0.75 2.43 -8.81
CA LEU A 157 -0.87 1.61 -7.58
C LEU A 157 0.41 1.68 -6.73
N LEU A 158 1.58 1.68 -7.36
CA LEU A 158 2.87 1.89 -6.67
C LEU A 158 3.08 3.32 -6.17
N SER A 159 2.24 4.25 -6.63
CA SER A 159 2.29 5.66 -6.22
C SER A 159 1.41 5.96 -5.03
N VAL A 160 0.47 5.08 -4.66
CA VAL A 160 -0.45 5.26 -3.51
C VAL A 160 0.30 5.15 -2.19
N LYS A 161 -0.01 6.03 -1.23
CA LYS A 161 0.41 5.84 0.17
C LYS A 161 -0.50 4.81 0.86
N TRP A 162 -0.13 3.53 0.78
CA TRP A 162 -0.89 2.40 1.35
C TRP A 162 -1.07 2.44 2.88
N ASN A 163 -0.32 3.29 3.58
CA ASN A 163 -0.48 3.59 5.00
C ASN A 163 -1.46 4.75 5.29
N SER A 164 -2.09 5.34 4.27
CA SER A 164 -3.08 6.42 4.39
C SER A 164 -4.46 5.94 3.98
N ARG A 165 -5.38 5.82 4.95
CA ARG A 165 -6.77 5.40 4.66
C ARG A 165 -7.48 6.33 3.67
N ASP A 166 -7.13 7.62 3.65
CA ASP A 166 -7.72 8.62 2.77
C ASP A 166 -7.31 8.39 1.30
N GLU A 167 -6.04 8.03 1.05
CA GLU A 167 -5.58 7.70 -0.32
C GLU A 167 -6.08 6.31 -0.74
N VAL A 168 -5.99 5.32 0.15
CA VAL A 168 -6.42 3.94 -0.14
C VAL A 168 -7.92 3.89 -0.49
N ALA A 169 -8.79 4.58 0.26
CA ALA A 169 -10.23 4.61 -0.04
C ALA A 169 -10.52 5.22 -1.42
N GLN A 170 -9.84 6.31 -1.79
CA GLN A 170 -9.98 6.90 -3.13
C GLN A 170 -9.48 5.95 -4.23
N MET A 171 -8.37 5.23 -4.00
CA MET A 171 -7.88 4.23 -4.94
C MET A 171 -8.88 3.08 -5.12
N TYR A 172 -9.54 2.61 -4.06
CA TYR A 172 -10.60 1.60 -4.15
C TYR A 172 -11.71 2.03 -5.12
N CYS A 173 -12.17 3.28 -5.01
CA CYS A 173 -13.17 3.84 -5.94
C CYS A 173 -12.65 3.95 -7.37
N LEU A 174 -11.40 4.38 -7.57
CA LEU A 174 -10.79 4.42 -8.91
C LEU A 174 -10.71 3.03 -9.54
N VAL A 175 -10.30 2.00 -8.79
CA VAL A 175 -10.19 0.62 -9.28
C VAL A 175 -11.58 0.05 -9.61
N LYS A 176 -12.59 0.34 -8.79
CA LYS A 176 -13.97 -0.13 -8.99
C LYS A 176 -14.52 0.22 -10.37
N ASP A 177 -14.22 1.43 -10.86
CA ASP A 177 -14.67 1.94 -12.15
C ASP A 177 -13.55 2.01 -13.20
N TRP A 178 -12.43 1.30 -12.97
CA TRP A 178 -11.27 1.34 -13.87
C TRP A 178 -11.55 0.60 -15.20
N PRO A 179 -11.17 1.16 -16.37
CA PRO A 179 -11.35 0.47 -17.64
C PRO A 179 -10.53 -0.82 -17.73
N PRO A 180 -10.99 -1.85 -18.46
CA PRO A 180 -10.20 -3.07 -18.66
C PRO A 180 -8.91 -2.76 -19.43
N ILE A 181 -7.83 -3.45 -19.03
CA ILE A 181 -6.52 -3.48 -19.69
C ILE A 181 -6.34 -4.80 -20.43
#